data_AF-A0A5K8A9F1-F1
#
_entry.id   AF-A0A5K8A9F1-F1
#
_cell.length_a   1.000
_cell.length_b   1.000
_cell.length_c   1.000
_cell.angle_alpha   90.00
_cell.angle_beta   90.00
_cell.angle_gamma   90.00
#
_symmetry.space_group_name_H-M   'P 1'
#
loop_
_entity.id
_entity.type
_entity.pdbx_description
1 polymer ?
#
loop_
_entity_poly.entity_id
_entity_poly.type
_entity_poly.pdbx_seq_one_letter_code
_entity_poly.pdbx_strand_id
1 'polypeptide(L)'
;MKQFNLFLCLLILFVVVAARAYASVPGQAILWELESTNLDYYYDNDISRSDRIAALEKPRKLILLQETLASSGYDEKQNGRSLATGNARIWVRNPNGEISEVTLSREKRSEPIALNLPSDLNAGEVTGNYLVGVHLDAGTLDLDLDGIDEKVHLYSNCLVSYSKKNGVKGENPDMFFKSPDKITLEIGPYLPEKIFKKRSGCPIPRSIRSGSDIGYVRNVSQSPLKEQQMKVFYKGSPLANTQVFILSKSGWRKTFMTDSEGVISVTIPKTHATMMDPAQFRNHKKKISIDRSGGEQGNTKQFYNREPKAGDNGKTYHGRYRAEDRLLYMVAYKDPSTGEYHCATLPITLRMWSHEGIWLSQTKGFGFWGIIGASLGVVGVSGGYYRKRKRDRESIFKSKRK
;
A
#
# COMPACT_ATOMS: atom_id res chain seq x y z
N MET A 1 33.62 38.05 -19.92
CA MET A 1 33.69 36.88 -19.01
C MET A 1 33.17 37.16 -17.59
N LYS A 2 33.41 38.31 -16.95
CA LYS A 2 32.94 38.57 -15.56
C LYS A 2 31.40 38.63 -15.40
N GLN A 3 30.66 39.09 -16.41
CA GLN A 3 29.19 39.18 -16.35
C GLN A 3 28.47 37.82 -16.44
N PHE A 4 29.06 36.82 -17.12
CA PHE A 4 28.46 35.49 -17.26
C PHE A 4 28.49 34.70 -15.94
N ASN A 5 29.57 34.84 -15.17
CA ASN A 5 29.67 34.21 -13.84
C ASN A 5 28.71 34.85 -12.83
N LEU A 6 28.42 36.14 -12.93
CA LEU A 6 27.44 36.80 -12.07
C LEU A 6 26.02 36.28 -12.35
N PHE A 7 25.66 36.10 -13.63
CA PHE A 7 24.38 35.56 -14.04
C PHE A 7 24.21 34.09 -13.59
N LEU A 8 25.26 33.28 -13.71
CA LEU A 8 25.24 31.90 -13.26
C LEU A 8 25.10 31.79 -11.74
N CYS A 9 25.79 32.64 -10.96
CA CYS A 9 25.64 32.69 -9.51
C CYS A 9 24.24 33.15 -9.08
N LEU A 10 23.66 34.15 -9.75
CA LEU A 10 22.28 34.59 -9.50
C LEU A 10 21.27 33.48 -9.84
N LEU A 11 21.47 32.78 -10.95
CA LEU A 11 20.62 31.65 -11.34
C LEU A 11 20.68 30.51 -10.31
N ILE A 12 21.88 30.17 -9.82
CA ILE A 12 22.06 29.15 -8.78
C ILE A 12 21.43 29.59 -7.46
N LEU A 13 21.58 30.87 -7.07
CA LEU A 13 20.93 31.43 -5.88
C LEU A 13 19.41 31.39 -5.98
N PHE A 14 18.82 31.75 -7.12
CA PHE A 14 17.37 31.65 -7.33
C PHE A 14 16.87 30.20 -7.31
N VAL A 15 17.62 29.26 -7.91
CA VAL A 15 17.26 27.83 -7.88
C VAL A 15 17.37 27.24 -6.47
N VAL A 16 18.38 27.66 -5.68
CA VAL A 16 18.58 27.17 -4.31
C VAL A 16 17.58 27.79 -3.32
N VAL A 17 17.21 29.06 -3.49
CA VAL A 17 16.19 29.72 -2.66
C VAL A 17 14.79 29.20 -2.99
N ALA A 18 14.47 29.01 -4.27
CA ALA A 18 13.22 28.35 -4.67
C ALA A 18 13.16 26.89 -4.19
N ALA A 19 14.28 26.19 -4.06
CA ALA A 19 14.29 24.83 -3.49
C ALA A 19 14.14 24.80 -1.95
N ARG A 20 14.46 25.89 -1.23
CA ARG A 20 14.34 25.97 0.23
C ARG A 20 12.95 26.39 0.71
N ALA A 21 12.26 27.27 -0.01
CA ALA A 21 10.90 27.68 0.35
C ALA A 21 9.88 26.52 0.27
N TYR A 22 10.14 25.51 -0.57
CA TYR A 22 9.28 24.33 -0.72
C TYR A 22 9.70 23.13 0.16
N ALA A 23 10.71 23.31 1.01
CA ALA A 23 11.23 22.26 1.90
C ALA A 23 10.56 22.26 3.28
N SER A 24 9.60 23.15 3.57
CA SER A 24 8.66 22.95 4.67
C SER A 24 7.77 21.76 4.28
N VAL A 25 8.27 20.57 4.58
CA VAL A 25 7.51 19.33 4.47
C VAL A 25 6.18 19.59 5.15
N PRO A 26 5.02 19.42 4.47
CA PRO A 26 3.73 19.61 5.10
C PRO A 26 3.67 18.64 6.27
N GLY A 27 3.88 19.17 7.47
CA GLY A 27 3.94 18.38 8.69
C GLY A 27 2.61 17.72 8.98
N GLN A 28 1.54 18.16 8.33
CA GLN A 28 0.19 17.64 8.45
C GLN A 28 -0.29 17.04 7.13
N ALA A 29 -0.77 15.81 7.20
CA ALA A 29 -1.49 15.14 6.13
C ALA A 29 -2.88 14.76 6.65
N ILE A 30 -3.91 14.87 5.80
CA ILE A 30 -5.17 14.18 6.02
C ILE A 30 -5.17 12.89 5.21
N LEU A 31 -5.76 11.81 5.71
CA LEU A 31 -5.86 10.57 4.95
C LEU A 31 -7.11 9.79 5.31
N TRP A 32 -7.61 9.03 4.33
CA TRP A 32 -8.66 8.05 4.55
C TRP A 32 -8.09 6.71 5.01
N GLU A 33 -8.51 6.29 6.19
CA GLU A 33 -8.29 4.95 6.71
C GLU A 33 -9.61 4.17 6.70
N LEU A 34 -9.64 3.05 5.98
CA LEU A 34 -10.73 2.10 6.11
C LEU A 34 -10.52 1.36 7.43
N GLU A 35 -11.48 1.47 8.35
CA GLU A 35 -11.49 0.73 9.61
C GLU A 35 -11.18 -0.73 9.32
N SER A 36 -9.97 -1.15 9.68
CA SER A 36 -9.54 -2.50 9.40
C SER A 36 -10.30 -3.41 10.35
N THR A 37 -11.26 -4.18 9.84
CA THR A 37 -11.56 -5.47 10.43
C THR A 37 -10.29 -6.28 10.27
N ASN A 38 -9.40 -6.25 11.27
CA ASN A 38 -8.11 -6.92 11.37
C ASN A 38 -7.95 -7.97 10.25
N LEU A 39 -7.48 -7.58 9.06
CA LEU A 39 -7.62 -8.41 7.85
C LEU A 39 -6.80 -9.70 7.96
N ASP A 40 -5.89 -9.73 8.93
CA ASP A 40 -5.16 -10.91 9.40
C ASP A 40 -6.10 -12.03 9.90
N TYR A 41 -7.30 -11.69 10.39
CA TYR A 41 -8.35 -12.68 10.72
C TYR A 41 -8.80 -13.50 9.50
N TYR A 42 -8.76 -12.96 8.28
CA TYR A 42 -9.29 -13.68 7.10
C TYR A 42 -8.45 -14.87 6.66
N TYR A 43 -7.20 -14.92 7.10
CA TYR A 43 -6.23 -15.96 6.74
C TYR A 43 -5.94 -16.92 7.90
N ASP A 44 -6.58 -16.71 9.05
CA ASP A 44 -6.62 -17.75 10.06
C ASP A 44 -7.47 -18.91 9.53
N ASN A 45 -6.86 -20.08 9.44
CA ASN A 45 -7.55 -21.29 8.97
C ASN A 45 -8.64 -21.72 9.95
N ASP A 46 -8.60 -21.20 11.17
CA ASP A 46 -9.47 -21.55 12.28
C ASP A 46 -10.83 -20.84 12.25
N ILE A 47 -11.00 -19.82 11.42
CA ILE A 47 -12.27 -19.09 11.30
C ILE A 47 -13.16 -19.77 10.29
N SER A 48 -14.40 -20.08 10.71
CA SER A 48 -15.37 -20.69 9.82
C SER A 48 -15.61 -19.82 8.58
N ARG A 49 -15.94 -20.47 7.46
CA ARG A 49 -16.24 -19.75 6.21
C ARG A 49 -17.41 -18.77 6.39
N SER A 50 -18.40 -19.14 7.20
CA SER A 50 -19.56 -18.31 7.55
C SER A 50 -19.19 -17.04 8.32
N ASP A 51 -18.29 -17.13 9.31
CA ASP A 51 -17.87 -15.94 10.08
C ASP A 51 -17.08 -14.95 9.21
N ARG A 52 -16.27 -15.48 8.27
CA ARG A 52 -15.58 -14.65 7.27
C ARG A 52 -16.57 -13.94 6.35
N ILE A 53 -17.65 -14.61 5.95
CA ILE A 53 -18.71 -14.01 5.13
C ILE A 53 -19.45 -12.93 5.92
N ALA A 54 -19.89 -13.24 7.14
CA ALA A 54 -20.59 -12.29 8.02
C ALA A 54 -19.74 -11.05 8.31
N ALA A 55 -18.42 -11.19 8.45
CA ALA A 55 -17.50 -10.06 8.62
C ALA A 55 -17.31 -9.20 7.35
N LEU A 56 -17.55 -9.73 6.14
CA LEU A 56 -17.54 -8.94 4.90
C LEU A 56 -18.82 -8.13 4.74
N GLU A 57 -19.94 -8.64 5.27
CA GLU A 57 -21.26 -8.03 5.18
C GLU A 57 -21.48 -6.91 6.19
N LYS A 58 -20.69 -6.86 7.27
CA LYS A 58 -20.75 -5.75 8.23
C LYS A 58 -20.41 -4.42 7.54
N PRO A 59 -21.20 -3.37 7.79
CA PRO A 59 -20.87 -2.01 7.36
C PRO A 59 -19.46 -1.65 7.81
N ARG A 60 -18.70 -0.98 6.94
CA ARG A 60 -17.34 -0.57 7.24
C ARG A 60 -17.27 0.93 7.41
N LYS A 61 -16.49 1.41 8.36
CA LYS A 61 -16.25 2.84 8.52
C LYS A 61 -15.02 3.26 7.73
N LEU A 62 -15.16 4.29 6.90
CA LEU A 62 -14.03 5.01 6.33
C LEU A 62 -13.78 6.24 7.20
N ILE A 63 -12.67 6.24 7.93
CA ILE A 63 -12.31 7.25 8.92
C ILE A 63 -11.34 8.24 8.28
N LEU A 64 -11.60 9.54 8.43
CA LEU A 64 -10.64 10.58 8.06
C LEU A 64 -9.73 10.87 9.24
N LEU A 65 -8.42 10.73 9.03
CA LEU A 65 -7.40 10.99 10.04
C LEU A 65 -6.56 12.19 9.65
N GLN A 66 -6.13 12.96 10.65
CA GLN A 66 -5.00 13.87 10.52
C GLN A 66 -3.78 13.19 11.14
N GLU A 67 -2.73 13.07 10.34
CA GLU A 67 -1.45 12.58 10.81
C GLU A 67 -0.40 13.68 10.71
N THR A 68 0.38 13.82 11.78
CA THR A 68 1.63 14.54 11.71
C THR A 68 2.69 13.57 11.20
N LEU A 69 3.27 13.83 10.03
CA LEU A 69 4.28 12.93 9.48
C LEU A 69 5.60 13.18 10.21
N ALA A 70 6.04 12.18 10.99
CA ALA A 70 7.35 12.23 11.60
C ALA A 70 8.43 12.26 10.52
N SER A 71 9.33 13.25 10.60
CA SER A 71 10.48 13.39 9.70
C SER A 71 11.43 12.18 9.76
N SER A 72 11.38 11.42 10.86
CA SER A 72 12.09 10.15 11.08
C SER A 72 11.09 9.00 11.13
N GLY A 73 11.22 8.04 10.21
CA GLY A 73 10.29 6.91 10.02
C GLY A 73 10.24 5.85 11.14
N TYR A 74 10.44 6.26 12.40
CA TYR A 74 10.49 5.38 13.57
C TYR A 74 9.82 5.93 14.84
N ASP A 75 9.04 7.01 14.77
CA ASP A 75 8.29 7.44 15.96
C ASP A 75 7.08 6.52 16.20
N GLU A 76 7.13 5.83 17.34
CA GLU A 76 6.09 4.94 17.84
C GLU A 76 4.74 5.66 17.94
N LYS A 77 3.73 5.06 17.29
CA LYS A 77 2.28 5.28 17.51
C LYS A 77 1.91 6.72 17.87
N GLN A 78 2.11 7.66 16.96
CA GLN A 78 1.32 8.87 17.04
C GLN A 78 -0.13 8.51 16.70
N ASN A 79 -0.98 8.51 17.73
CA ASN A 79 -2.42 8.37 17.56
C ASN A 79 -2.89 9.57 16.71
N GLY A 80 -3.36 9.30 15.49
CA GLY A 80 -3.93 10.33 14.61
C GLY A 80 -4.95 11.15 15.41
N ARG A 81 -4.82 12.48 15.35
CA ARG A 81 -5.77 13.35 16.05
C ARG A 81 -7.06 13.40 15.24
N SER A 82 -8.19 13.20 15.92
CA SER A 82 -9.50 13.49 15.34
C SER A 82 -9.56 14.99 15.03
N LEU A 83 -9.71 15.34 13.75
CA LEU A 83 -9.82 16.73 13.32
C LEU A 83 -11.16 17.31 13.76
N ALA A 84 -11.13 18.47 14.42
CA ALA A 84 -12.29 19.35 14.58
C ALA A 84 -12.65 19.99 13.22
N THR A 85 -13.29 19.19 12.37
CA THR A 85 -13.49 19.44 10.93
C THR A 85 -14.82 20.13 10.63
N GLY A 86 -15.12 21.26 11.28
CA GLY A 86 -16.35 22.01 11.00
C GLY A 86 -16.52 22.40 9.52
N ASN A 87 -15.41 22.48 8.77
CA ASN A 87 -15.34 22.94 7.38
C ASN A 87 -15.00 21.83 6.37
N ALA A 88 -15.15 20.56 6.75
CA ALA A 88 -14.92 19.46 5.80
C ALA A 88 -16.15 19.21 4.92
N ARG A 89 -15.93 19.19 3.60
CA ARG A 89 -16.92 18.81 2.60
C ARG A 89 -16.50 17.49 1.97
N ILE A 90 -17.42 16.53 1.94
CA ILE A 90 -17.15 15.18 1.45
C ILE A 90 -17.94 14.96 0.18
N TRP A 91 -17.26 14.48 -0.85
CA TRP A 91 -17.82 14.23 -2.15
C TRP A 91 -17.70 12.75 -2.48
N VAL A 92 -18.76 12.18 -3.05
CA VAL A 92 -18.76 10.83 -3.57
C VAL A 92 -19.08 10.88 -5.04
N ARG A 93 -18.20 10.31 -5.86
CA ARG A 93 -18.47 9.99 -7.25
C ARG A 93 -18.92 8.55 -7.35
N ASN A 94 -20.12 8.31 -7.85
CA ASN A 94 -20.65 6.96 -8.02
C ASN A 94 -20.09 6.29 -9.29
N PRO A 95 -20.34 4.98 -9.49
CA PRO A 95 -19.89 4.24 -10.68
C PRO A 95 -20.48 4.70 -12.02
N ASN A 96 -21.49 5.57 -12.02
CA ASN A 96 -22.02 6.21 -13.24
C ASN A 96 -21.40 7.58 -13.48
N GLY A 97 -20.58 8.05 -12.55
CA GLY A 97 -19.82 9.28 -12.65
C GLY A 97 -20.51 10.49 -12.05
N GLU A 98 -21.73 10.33 -11.52
CA GLU A 98 -22.45 11.37 -10.81
C GLU A 98 -21.73 11.68 -9.49
N ILE A 99 -21.68 12.96 -9.11
CA ILE A 99 -20.98 13.41 -7.92
C ILE A 99 -21.97 14.06 -6.97
N SER A 100 -22.10 13.51 -5.78
CA SER A 100 -22.96 14.01 -4.69
C SER A 100 -22.14 14.42 -3.48
N GLU A 101 -22.60 15.45 -2.76
CA GLU A 101 -22.08 15.79 -1.43
C GLU A 101 -22.67 14.83 -0.38
N VAL A 102 -21.86 14.38 0.57
CA VAL A 102 -22.31 13.58 1.71
C VAL A 102 -22.35 14.45 2.95
N THR A 103 -23.55 14.70 3.45
CA THR A 103 -23.76 15.41 4.72
C THR A 103 -23.57 14.43 5.88
N LEU A 104 -22.49 14.60 6.62
CA LEU A 104 -22.27 13.82 7.84
C LEU A 104 -22.99 14.49 9.02
N SER A 105 -24.04 13.84 9.51
CA SER A 105 -24.64 14.19 10.81
C SER A 105 -23.65 13.81 11.92
N ARG A 106 -22.93 14.79 12.47
CA ARG A 106 -22.12 14.55 13.67
C ARG A 106 -22.98 14.68 14.91
N GLU A 107 -23.08 13.60 15.67
CA GLU A 107 -23.68 13.65 17.00
C GLU A 107 -22.82 14.48 17.98
N LYS A 108 -21.49 14.49 17.80
CA LYS A 108 -20.55 15.28 18.61
C LYS A 108 -19.46 15.92 17.75
N ARG A 109 -19.12 17.19 18.05
CA ARG A 109 -18.08 17.96 17.32
C ARG A 109 -16.68 17.32 17.37
N SER A 110 -16.40 16.49 18.36
CA SER A 110 -15.09 15.85 18.59
C SER A 110 -14.93 14.47 17.93
N GLU A 111 -16.00 13.89 17.40
CA GLU A 111 -15.93 12.57 16.78
C GLU A 111 -15.28 12.63 15.40
N PRO A 112 -14.48 11.60 15.05
CA PRO A 112 -13.84 11.56 13.75
C PRO A 112 -14.89 11.49 12.65
N ILE A 113 -14.60 12.13 11.52
CA ILE A 113 -15.35 11.93 10.28
C ILE A 113 -15.28 10.45 9.93
N ALA A 114 -16.43 9.79 9.93
CA ALA A 114 -16.57 8.40 9.54
C ALA A 114 -17.72 8.29 8.53
N LEU A 115 -17.46 7.62 7.41
CA LEU A 115 -18.48 7.22 6.44
C LEU A 115 -18.83 5.75 6.67
N ASN A 116 -20.09 5.46 6.91
CA ASN A 116 -20.62 4.11 6.96
C ASN A 116 -20.87 3.60 5.54
N LEU A 117 -20.07 2.63 5.11
CA LEU A 117 -20.22 1.98 3.81
C LEU A 117 -21.17 0.77 3.98
N PRO A 118 -22.21 0.61 3.14
CA PRO A 118 -22.45 1.29 1.87
C PRO A 118 -23.47 2.45 1.95
N SER A 119 -24.12 2.67 3.10
CA SER A 119 -25.22 3.62 3.23
C SER A 119 -24.84 5.00 2.73
N ASP A 120 -23.64 5.45 3.09
CA ASP A 120 -23.17 6.80 2.83
C ASP A 120 -22.60 6.96 1.42
N LEU A 121 -22.44 5.86 0.68
CA LEU A 121 -22.09 5.91 -0.75
C LEU A 121 -23.31 6.21 -1.64
N ASN A 122 -24.52 6.25 -1.06
CA ASN A 122 -25.77 6.23 -1.82
C ASN A 122 -25.76 5.14 -2.89
N ALA A 123 -25.18 3.97 -2.56
CA ALA A 123 -24.82 2.99 -3.56
C ALA A 123 -26.03 2.39 -4.30
N GLY A 124 -27.23 2.51 -3.74
CA GLY A 124 -28.47 1.97 -4.30
C GLY A 124 -28.29 0.51 -4.72
N GLU A 125 -28.58 0.21 -5.98
CA GLU A 125 -28.29 -1.08 -6.59
C GLU A 125 -26.99 -1.08 -7.42
N VAL A 126 -26.27 0.04 -7.50
CA VAL A 126 -25.17 0.21 -8.45
C VAL A 126 -23.86 -0.37 -7.90
N THR A 127 -23.34 -1.38 -8.60
CA THR A 127 -22.05 -2.03 -8.34
C THR A 127 -20.95 -1.38 -9.16
N GLY A 128 -19.79 -1.13 -8.54
CA GLY A 128 -18.62 -0.59 -9.23
C GLY A 128 -17.63 0.11 -8.32
N ASN A 129 -16.84 1.01 -8.92
CA ASN A 129 -15.88 1.85 -8.21
C ASN A 129 -16.52 3.17 -7.84
N TYR A 130 -16.46 3.50 -6.56
CA TYR A 130 -16.80 4.79 -5.98
C TYR A 130 -15.50 5.54 -5.67
N LEU A 131 -15.45 6.82 -5.98
CA LEU A 131 -14.38 7.70 -5.56
C LEU A 131 -14.91 8.59 -4.43
N VAL A 132 -14.27 8.52 -3.27
CA VAL A 132 -14.59 9.34 -2.12
C VAL A 132 -13.51 10.40 -1.99
N GLY A 133 -13.90 11.66 -1.98
CA GLY A 133 -13.00 12.80 -1.82
C GLY A 133 -13.40 13.63 -0.62
N VAL A 134 -12.43 14.23 0.04
CA VAL A 134 -12.67 15.28 1.03
C VAL A 134 -11.94 16.54 0.62
N HIS A 135 -12.60 17.67 0.84
CA HIS A 135 -12.00 18.99 0.89
C HIS A 135 -12.14 19.53 2.31
N LEU A 136 -11.03 19.93 2.91
CA LEU A 136 -10.99 20.57 4.21
C LEU A 136 -10.34 21.94 4.04
N ASP A 137 -11.07 22.99 4.40
CA ASP A 137 -10.50 24.32 4.61
C ASP A 137 -9.78 24.33 5.96
N ALA A 138 -8.44 24.36 5.92
CA ALA A 138 -7.59 24.36 7.11
C ALA A 138 -7.40 25.78 7.69
N GLY A 139 -8.01 26.80 7.08
CA GLY A 139 -7.87 28.19 7.49
C GLY A 139 -6.58 28.81 6.96
N THR A 140 -6.08 29.81 7.68
CA THR A 140 -4.86 30.55 7.32
C THR A 140 -3.66 30.05 8.13
N LEU A 141 -2.57 29.74 7.45
CA LEU A 141 -1.32 29.23 8.01
C LEU A 141 -0.16 29.79 7.18
N ASP A 142 0.88 30.30 7.85
CA ASP A 142 2.19 30.55 7.23
C ASP A 142 2.91 29.20 7.01
N LEU A 143 2.71 28.61 5.81
CA LEU A 143 3.16 27.25 5.53
C LEU A 143 4.65 27.19 5.17
N ASP A 144 5.17 28.25 4.54
CA ASP A 144 6.57 28.34 4.11
C ASP A 144 7.46 29.13 5.09
N LEU A 145 6.89 29.60 6.21
CA LEU A 145 7.55 30.33 7.29
C LEU A 145 8.15 31.66 6.82
N ASP A 146 7.51 32.30 5.84
CA ASP A 146 7.91 33.60 5.31
C ASP A 146 7.26 34.79 6.08
N GLY A 147 6.38 34.48 7.04
CA GLY A 147 5.64 35.44 7.84
C GLY A 147 4.32 35.90 7.21
N ILE A 148 3.92 35.34 6.06
CA ILE A 148 2.67 35.64 5.37
C ILE A 148 1.70 34.48 5.57
N ASP A 149 0.58 34.75 6.24
CA ASP A 149 -0.47 33.76 6.39
C ASP A 149 -1.14 33.46 5.05
N GLU A 150 -1.13 32.20 4.63
CA GLU A 150 -1.83 31.76 3.42
C GLU A 150 -3.02 30.88 3.74
N LYS A 151 -4.04 30.94 2.89
CA LYS A 151 -5.16 30.02 3.01
C LYS A 151 -4.74 28.63 2.56
N VAL A 152 -4.99 27.63 3.40
CA VAL A 152 -4.59 26.24 3.17
C VAL A 152 -5.81 25.35 2.97
N HIS A 153 -5.77 24.61 1.87
CA HIS A 153 -6.78 23.62 1.50
C HIS A 153 -6.19 22.23 1.49
N LEU A 154 -6.80 21.31 2.23
CA LEU A 154 -6.38 19.92 2.32
C LEU A 154 -7.37 19.03 1.57
N TYR A 155 -6.85 18.11 0.77
CA TYR A 155 -7.61 17.15 -0.03
C TYR A 155 -7.14 15.73 0.23
N SER A 156 -8.07 14.78 0.26
CA SER A 156 -7.73 13.36 0.25
C SER A 156 -8.77 12.57 -0.51
N ASN A 157 -8.29 11.65 -1.37
CA ASN A 157 -9.15 10.79 -2.17
C ASN A 157 -8.94 9.32 -1.80
N CYS A 158 -10.01 8.53 -1.87
CA CYS A 158 -10.00 7.10 -1.65
C CYS A 158 -10.89 6.40 -2.68
N LEU A 159 -10.35 5.35 -3.30
CA LEU A 159 -11.10 4.50 -4.20
C LEU A 159 -11.68 3.30 -3.44
N VAL A 160 -13.00 3.23 -3.40
CA VAL A 160 -13.76 2.16 -2.77
C VAL A 160 -14.46 1.39 -3.87
N SER A 161 -14.27 0.07 -3.94
CA SER A 161 -15.17 -0.74 -4.77
C SER A 161 -16.20 -1.46 -3.94
N TYR A 162 -17.42 -1.35 -4.42
CA TYR A 162 -18.61 -1.93 -3.86
C TYR A 162 -19.20 -2.90 -4.88
N SER A 163 -19.56 -4.09 -4.42
CA SER A 163 -20.21 -5.09 -5.26
C SER A 163 -21.42 -5.68 -4.55
N LYS A 164 -22.52 -5.80 -5.29
CA LYS A 164 -23.77 -6.45 -4.90
C LYS A 164 -24.07 -7.56 -5.91
N LYS A 165 -24.42 -8.76 -5.44
CA LYS A 165 -24.56 -9.99 -6.24
C LYS A 165 -25.57 -9.91 -7.39
N ASN A 166 -26.54 -9.00 -7.31
CA ASN A 166 -27.52 -8.69 -8.36
C ASN A 166 -27.58 -7.18 -8.66
N GLY A 167 -26.52 -6.44 -8.32
CA GLY A 167 -26.50 -5.00 -8.53
C GLY A 167 -26.35 -4.64 -10.01
N VAL A 168 -26.92 -3.51 -10.41
CA VAL A 168 -26.70 -2.91 -11.73
C VAL A 168 -25.23 -2.50 -11.82
N LYS A 169 -24.51 -2.99 -12.83
CA LYS A 169 -23.11 -2.61 -13.03
C LYS A 169 -23.04 -1.17 -13.54
N GLY A 170 -22.29 -0.32 -12.86
CA GLY A 170 -22.08 1.05 -13.30
C GLY A 170 -21.16 1.18 -14.53
N GLU A 171 -21.18 2.36 -15.12
CA GLU A 171 -20.48 2.69 -16.37
C GLU A 171 -18.93 2.69 -16.23
N ASN A 172 -18.42 2.69 -14.99
CA ASN A 172 -16.99 2.72 -14.65
C ASN A 172 -16.34 4.04 -15.06
N PRO A 173 -16.59 5.10 -14.27
CA PRO A 173 -16.13 6.43 -14.59
C PRO A 173 -14.63 6.54 -14.32
N ASP A 174 -14.10 7.71 -14.65
CA ASP A 174 -12.73 8.10 -14.39
C ASP A 174 -12.35 7.95 -12.90
N MET A 175 -11.06 7.81 -12.63
CA MET A 175 -10.46 7.63 -11.29
C MET A 175 -10.27 8.96 -10.54
N PHE A 176 -10.76 10.05 -11.11
CA PHE A 176 -10.60 11.44 -10.66
C PHE A 176 -11.97 12.13 -10.65
N PHE A 177 -12.16 13.17 -9.85
CA PHE A 177 -13.37 14.00 -9.88
C PHE A 177 -13.38 14.93 -11.09
N LYS A 178 -12.23 15.54 -11.43
CA LYS A 178 -12.10 16.57 -12.49
C LYS A 178 -13.14 17.68 -12.36
N SER A 179 -13.54 17.98 -11.12
CA SER A 179 -14.57 18.97 -10.78
C SER A 179 -13.92 20.02 -9.89
N PRO A 180 -13.45 21.15 -10.46
CA PRO A 180 -12.61 22.14 -9.76
C PRO A 180 -13.29 22.77 -8.55
N ASP A 181 -14.63 22.82 -8.57
CA ASP A 181 -15.52 23.32 -7.52
C ASP A 181 -15.65 22.37 -6.31
N LYS A 182 -15.26 21.10 -6.49
CA LYS A 182 -15.42 20.06 -5.46
C LYS A 182 -14.07 19.65 -4.90
N ILE A 183 -13.14 19.26 -5.78
CA ILE A 183 -11.78 18.87 -5.44
C ILE A 183 -10.85 19.58 -6.42
N THR A 184 -10.15 20.58 -5.91
CA THR A 184 -9.31 21.46 -6.74
C THR A 184 -7.98 20.82 -7.08
N LEU A 185 -7.36 20.09 -6.13
CA LEU A 185 -6.10 19.37 -6.33
C LEU A 185 -6.33 17.88 -6.09
N GLU A 186 -5.95 17.06 -7.07
CA GLU A 186 -6.15 15.61 -7.04
C GLU A 186 -4.86 14.87 -7.39
N ILE A 187 -4.64 13.75 -6.71
CA ILE A 187 -3.63 12.76 -7.07
C ILE A 187 -4.25 11.36 -7.06
N GLY A 188 -3.93 10.57 -8.08
CA GLY A 188 -4.58 9.28 -8.32
C GLY A 188 -3.77 8.36 -9.24
N PRO A 189 -4.06 7.04 -9.24
CA PRO A 189 -3.44 6.12 -10.18
C PRO A 189 -3.78 6.48 -11.62
N TYR A 190 -2.75 6.55 -12.46
CA TYR A 190 -2.91 6.73 -13.90
C TYR A 190 -3.09 5.37 -14.57
N LEU A 191 -4.25 5.18 -15.19
CA LEU A 191 -4.57 3.99 -15.97
C LEU A 191 -4.82 4.43 -17.42
N PRO A 192 -3.92 4.10 -18.36
CA PRO A 192 -4.13 4.47 -19.75
C PRO A 192 -5.43 3.85 -20.28
N GLU A 193 -6.18 4.61 -21.09
CA GLU A 193 -7.53 4.27 -21.56
C GLU A 193 -7.64 2.86 -22.18
N LYS A 194 -6.56 2.42 -22.85
CA LYS A 194 -6.47 1.08 -23.48
C LYS A 194 -6.61 -0.07 -22.48
N ILE A 195 -6.18 0.12 -21.24
CA ILE A 195 -6.27 -0.88 -20.16
C ILE A 195 -7.64 -0.83 -19.48
N PHE A 196 -8.23 0.37 -19.39
CA PHE A 196 -9.54 0.59 -18.77
C PHE A 196 -10.61 -0.28 -19.43
N LYS A 197 -10.70 -0.29 -20.77
CA LYS A 197 -11.73 -1.05 -21.51
C LYS A 197 -11.74 -2.56 -21.30
N LYS A 198 -10.65 -3.18 -20.82
CA LYS A 198 -10.53 -4.65 -20.67
C LYS A 198 -10.64 -5.18 -19.24
N ARG A 199 -10.51 -4.33 -18.22
CA ARG A 199 -10.47 -4.76 -16.81
C ARG A 199 -11.38 -3.97 -15.89
N SER A 200 -12.09 -2.95 -16.38
CA SER A 200 -12.96 -2.13 -15.55
C SER A 200 -14.29 -2.84 -15.25
N GLY A 201 -14.49 -3.07 -13.95
CA GLY A 201 -15.82 -2.88 -13.39
C GLY A 201 -16.39 -4.01 -12.57
N CYS A 202 -15.70 -5.12 -12.42
CA CYS A 202 -15.98 -6.03 -11.32
C CYS A 202 -14.67 -6.49 -10.71
N PRO A 203 -14.55 -6.54 -9.37
CA PRO A 203 -13.52 -7.39 -8.81
C PRO A 203 -13.78 -8.79 -9.40
N ILE A 204 -12.72 -9.52 -9.79
CA ILE A 204 -12.85 -10.84 -10.43
C ILE A 204 -13.94 -11.61 -9.66
N PRO A 205 -14.95 -12.23 -10.29
CA PRO A 205 -16.10 -12.85 -9.61
C PRO A 205 -15.73 -13.77 -8.43
N ARG A 206 -14.48 -14.28 -8.42
CA ARG A 206 -13.86 -15.01 -7.31
C ARG A 206 -13.62 -14.21 -6.01
N SER A 207 -13.77 -12.89 -6.03
CA SER A 207 -13.60 -11.99 -4.88
C SER A 207 -14.86 -11.89 -4.02
N ILE A 208 -16.03 -12.00 -4.64
CA ILE A 208 -17.27 -12.36 -3.96
C ILE A 208 -17.15 -13.86 -3.68
N ARG A 209 -16.51 -14.19 -2.56
CA ARG A 209 -16.43 -15.60 -2.14
C ARG A 209 -17.87 -16.09 -1.97
N SER A 210 -18.17 -17.21 -2.64
CA SER A 210 -19.48 -17.88 -2.62
C SER A 210 -20.09 -17.84 -1.21
N GLY A 211 -21.12 -17.00 -1.04
CA GLY A 211 -21.88 -16.86 0.21
C GLY A 211 -22.29 -15.43 0.60
N SER A 212 -21.55 -14.37 0.22
CA SER A 212 -21.99 -12.99 0.51
C SER A 212 -22.72 -12.35 -0.66
N ASP A 213 -23.77 -11.58 -0.35
CA ASP A 213 -24.49 -10.78 -1.36
C ASP A 213 -23.83 -9.41 -1.59
N ILE A 214 -22.94 -8.99 -0.69
CA ILE A 214 -22.21 -7.72 -0.72
C ILE A 214 -20.71 -7.94 -0.49
N GLY A 215 -19.84 -7.14 -1.12
CA GLY A 215 -18.41 -7.14 -0.87
C GLY A 215 -17.75 -5.76 -1.06
N TYR A 216 -16.69 -5.51 -0.29
CA TYR A 216 -15.88 -4.28 -0.34
C TYR A 216 -14.41 -4.59 -0.56
N VAL A 217 -13.78 -3.87 -1.49
CA VAL A 217 -12.33 -3.91 -1.69
C VAL A 217 -11.79 -2.50 -1.88
N ARG A 218 -10.80 -2.12 -1.07
CA ARG A 218 -9.94 -0.96 -1.33
C ARG A 218 -9.11 -1.28 -2.57
N ASN A 219 -9.38 -0.58 -3.68
CA ASN A 219 -8.99 -1.09 -5.00
C ASN A 219 -7.61 -0.70 -5.48
N VAL A 220 -6.89 0.18 -4.79
CA VAL A 220 -5.56 0.59 -5.21
C VAL A 220 -4.52 -0.05 -4.31
N SER A 221 -3.98 -1.18 -4.79
CA SER A 221 -2.80 -1.80 -4.19
C SER A 221 -1.65 -1.82 -5.19
N GLN A 222 -0.47 -1.52 -4.70
CA GLN A 222 0.75 -1.54 -5.47
C GLN A 222 1.55 -2.81 -5.20
N SER A 223 2.33 -3.23 -6.19
CA SER A 223 3.32 -4.29 -6.03
C SER A 223 4.72 -3.67 -6.08
N PRO A 224 5.63 -4.11 -5.21
CA PRO A 224 7.02 -3.66 -5.28
C PRO A 224 7.66 -4.12 -6.59
N LEU A 225 8.65 -3.36 -7.05
CA LEU A 225 9.44 -3.61 -8.27
C LEU A 225 8.60 -3.61 -9.57
N LYS A 226 7.38 -3.07 -9.52
CA LYS A 226 6.57 -2.80 -10.71
C LYS A 226 6.41 -1.30 -10.86
N GLU A 227 6.67 -0.82 -12.06
CA GLU A 227 6.39 0.55 -12.42
C GLU A 227 4.88 0.80 -12.30
N GLN A 228 4.54 1.90 -11.65
CA GLN A 228 3.19 2.42 -11.48
C GLN A 228 3.20 3.89 -11.81
N GLN A 229 2.13 4.33 -12.44
CA GLN A 229 1.97 5.71 -12.81
C GLN A 229 0.93 6.38 -11.92
N MET A 230 1.23 7.60 -11.48
CA MET A 230 0.26 8.49 -10.83
C MET A 230 0.07 9.72 -11.68
N LYS A 231 -1.11 10.31 -11.63
CA LYS A 231 -1.41 11.58 -12.29
C LYS A 231 -1.91 12.59 -11.27
N VAL A 232 -1.49 13.83 -11.45
CA VAL A 232 -1.87 14.97 -10.64
C VAL A 232 -2.70 15.93 -11.48
N PHE A 233 -3.83 16.37 -10.94
CA PHE A 233 -4.67 17.39 -11.55
C PHE A 233 -4.81 18.59 -10.64
N TYR A 234 -4.81 19.79 -11.22
CA TYR A 234 -5.19 21.03 -10.58
C TYR A 234 -6.30 21.70 -11.39
N LYS A 235 -7.40 22.07 -10.73
CA LYS A 235 -8.62 22.61 -11.36
C LYS A 235 -9.07 21.79 -12.58
N GLY A 236 -9.01 20.46 -12.48
CA GLY A 236 -9.39 19.53 -13.54
C GLY A 236 -8.39 19.37 -14.70
N SER A 237 -7.30 20.15 -14.72
CA SER A 237 -6.24 20.07 -15.73
C SER A 237 -5.00 19.35 -15.20
N PRO A 238 -4.25 18.62 -16.03
CA PRO A 238 -3.02 17.98 -15.57
C PRO A 238 -2.00 19.00 -15.06
N LEU A 239 -1.39 18.72 -13.91
CA LEU A 239 -0.47 19.66 -13.24
C LEU A 239 0.98 19.25 -13.47
N ALA A 240 1.67 19.95 -14.37
CA ALA A 240 3.06 19.71 -14.72
C ALA A 240 4.05 20.32 -13.71
N ASN A 241 5.31 19.86 -13.76
CA ASN A 241 6.44 20.40 -12.99
C ASN A 241 6.16 20.57 -11.48
N THR A 242 5.40 19.64 -10.91
CA THR A 242 5.02 19.68 -9.49
C THR A 242 5.66 18.52 -8.73
N GLN A 243 6.11 18.81 -7.51
CA GLN A 243 6.71 17.81 -6.63
C GLN A 243 5.65 16.90 -6.03
N VAL A 244 5.89 15.60 -6.15
CA VAL A 244 5.13 14.55 -5.49
C VAL A 244 6.04 13.82 -4.52
N PHE A 245 5.67 13.84 -3.24
CA PHE A 245 6.36 13.13 -2.18
C PHE A 245 5.68 11.78 -1.94
N ILE A 246 6.49 10.74 -1.77
CA ILE A 246 6.01 9.41 -1.41
C ILE A 246 6.72 9.00 -0.14
N LEU A 247 5.93 8.64 0.88
CA LEU A 247 6.39 8.19 2.17
C LEU A 247 5.83 6.78 2.43
N SER A 248 6.66 5.86 2.90
CA SER A 248 6.21 4.56 3.40
C SER A 248 6.20 4.56 4.91
N LYS A 249 5.31 3.74 5.49
CA LYS A 249 5.28 3.51 6.94
C LYS A 249 6.58 2.88 7.44
N SER A 250 7.27 2.12 6.60
CA SER A 250 8.61 1.61 6.89
C SER A 250 9.74 2.67 6.81
N GLY A 251 9.41 3.94 6.57
CA GLY A 251 10.36 5.05 6.48
C GLY A 251 11.02 5.26 5.12
N TRP A 252 10.62 4.54 4.06
CA TRP A 252 11.10 4.84 2.71
C TRP A 252 10.51 6.16 2.22
N ARG A 253 11.34 7.03 1.66
CA ARG A 253 10.89 8.33 1.12
C ARG A 253 11.50 8.60 -0.25
N LYS A 254 10.72 9.20 -1.13
CA LYS A 254 11.21 9.68 -2.43
C LYS A 254 10.34 10.82 -2.98
N THR A 255 10.99 11.75 -3.67
CA THR A 255 10.35 12.86 -4.36
C THR A 255 10.43 12.64 -5.88
N PHE A 256 9.35 12.96 -6.58
CA PHE A 256 9.23 12.90 -8.03
C PHE A 256 8.72 14.24 -8.55
N MET A 257 9.01 14.54 -9.81
CA MET A 257 8.44 15.69 -10.53
C MET A 257 7.46 15.18 -11.57
N THR A 258 6.27 15.79 -11.65
CA THR A 258 5.31 15.50 -12.71
C THR A 258 5.83 15.97 -14.07
N ASP A 259 5.57 15.17 -15.11
CA ASP A 259 5.84 15.54 -16.50
C ASP A 259 4.82 16.56 -17.05
N SER A 260 4.90 16.90 -18.33
CA SER A 260 3.99 17.83 -19.00
C SER A 260 2.52 17.38 -18.99
N GLU A 261 2.25 16.09 -18.77
CA GLU A 261 0.90 15.53 -18.66
C GLU A 261 0.48 15.34 -17.21
N GLY A 262 1.21 15.89 -16.24
CA GLY A 262 0.95 15.74 -14.82
C GLY A 262 1.22 14.33 -14.29
N VAL A 263 1.98 13.50 -15.01
CA VAL A 263 2.21 12.08 -14.68
C VAL A 263 3.58 11.91 -14.00
N ILE A 264 3.65 10.97 -13.05
CA ILE A 264 4.89 10.42 -12.52
C ILE A 264 4.93 8.90 -12.73
N SER A 265 6.10 8.37 -13.07
CA SER A 265 6.39 6.93 -13.11
C SER A 265 7.22 6.53 -11.90
N VAL A 266 6.74 5.57 -11.12
CA VAL A 266 7.32 5.17 -9.83
C VAL A 266 7.50 3.67 -9.78
N THR A 267 8.70 3.22 -9.45
CA THR A 267 8.99 1.83 -9.10
C THR A 267 9.35 1.76 -7.62
N ILE A 268 8.39 1.32 -6.79
CA ILE A 268 8.59 1.20 -5.35
C ILE A 268 9.52 0.01 -5.07
N PRO A 269 10.61 0.18 -4.28
CA PRO A 269 11.47 -0.94 -3.92
C PRO A 269 10.72 -1.94 -3.02
N LYS A 270 11.32 -3.11 -2.80
CA LYS A 270 10.89 -3.93 -1.67
C LYS A 270 11.29 -3.19 -0.40
N THR A 271 10.31 -2.69 0.34
CA THR A 271 10.58 -2.12 1.66
C THR A 271 10.76 -3.24 2.66
N HIS A 272 11.53 -3.00 3.73
CA HIS A 272 11.49 -3.91 4.86
C HIS A 272 10.07 -3.80 5.42
N ALA A 273 9.31 -4.89 5.32
CA ALA A 273 8.08 -4.97 6.08
C ALA A 273 8.45 -4.63 7.53
N THR A 274 7.67 -3.78 8.19
CA THR A 274 7.51 -3.97 9.63
C THR A 274 7.00 -5.39 9.79
N MET A 275 7.92 -6.34 10.01
CA MET A 275 7.55 -7.66 10.50
C MET A 275 6.74 -7.35 11.75
N MET A 276 5.50 -7.83 11.78
CA MET A 276 4.71 -7.83 13.01
C MET A 276 5.64 -8.29 14.12
N ASP A 277 5.76 -7.48 15.18
CA ASP A 277 6.67 -7.79 16.29
C ASP A 277 6.43 -9.26 16.70
N PRO A 278 7.46 -10.12 16.69
CA PRO A 278 7.34 -11.51 17.08
C PRO A 278 6.62 -11.70 18.43
N ALA A 279 6.73 -10.73 19.35
CA ALA A 279 6.02 -10.74 20.62
C ALA A 279 4.50 -10.51 20.45
N GLN A 280 4.08 -9.58 19.58
CA GLN A 280 2.66 -9.40 19.23
C GLN A 280 2.08 -10.65 18.56
N PHE A 281 2.86 -11.31 17.70
CA PHE A 281 2.46 -12.57 17.06
C PHE A 281 2.31 -13.72 18.08
N ARG A 282 3.24 -13.85 19.04
CA ARG A 282 3.15 -14.86 20.13
C ARG A 282 1.96 -14.61 21.05
N ASN A 283 1.71 -13.35 21.42
CA ASN A 283 0.58 -12.98 22.26
C ASN A 283 -0.77 -13.23 21.55
N HIS A 284 -0.83 -13.03 20.23
CA HIS A 284 -2.01 -13.37 19.42
C HIS A 284 -2.32 -14.87 19.43
N LYS A 285 -1.32 -15.73 19.22
CA LYS A 285 -1.52 -17.19 19.30
C LYS A 285 -1.97 -17.63 20.70
N LYS A 286 -1.41 -17.03 21.75
CA LYS A 286 -1.73 -17.38 23.14
C LYS A 286 -3.17 -16.99 23.51
N LYS A 287 -3.67 -15.84 23.04
CA LYS A 287 -5.04 -15.39 23.29
C LYS A 287 -6.09 -16.33 22.64
N ILE A 288 -5.83 -16.77 21.42
CA ILE A 288 -6.73 -17.71 20.69
C ILE A 288 -6.79 -19.09 21.38
N SER A 289 -5.69 -19.55 21.99
CA SER A 289 -5.70 -20.83 22.73
C SER A 289 -6.48 -20.77 24.05
N ILE A 290 -6.53 -19.60 24.70
CA ILE A 290 -7.17 -19.44 26.02
C ILE A 290 -8.69 -19.32 25.90
N ASP A 291 -9.19 -18.59 24.90
CA ASP A 291 -10.63 -18.43 24.66
C ASP A 291 -11.32 -19.76 24.26
N ARG A 292 -10.56 -20.75 23.75
CA ARG A 292 -11.07 -22.10 23.46
C ARG A 292 -11.13 -23.03 24.68
N SER A 293 -10.40 -22.72 25.75
CA SER A 293 -10.39 -23.52 26.98
C SER A 293 -11.43 -23.08 28.02
N GLY A 294 -12.13 -21.96 27.78
CA GLY A 294 -13.08 -21.37 28.73
C GLY A 294 -14.56 -21.64 28.45
N GLY A 295 -14.91 -22.39 27.39
CA GLY A 295 -16.29 -22.74 27.06
C GLY A 295 -16.74 -24.02 27.77
N GLU A 296 -17.82 -23.91 28.53
CA GLU A 296 -18.49 -24.91 29.36
C GLU A 296 -18.50 -26.35 28.81
N GLN A 297 -18.42 -27.27 29.78
CA GLN A 297 -18.68 -28.71 29.67
C GLN A 297 -20.12 -28.98 29.17
N GLY A 298 -20.36 -28.78 27.88
CA GLY A 298 -21.57 -29.20 27.19
C GLY A 298 -21.28 -30.44 26.34
N ASN A 299 -21.74 -31.60 26.82
CA ASN A 299 -21.74 -32.90 26.15
C ASN A 299 -21.97 -32.82 24.62
N THR A 300 -20.89 -32.80 23.84
CA THR A 300 -20.96 -33.05 22.39
C THR A 300 -20.08 -34.25 22.08
N LYS A 301 -20.73 -35.42 22.12
CA LYS A 301 -20.19 -36.67 21.60
C LYS A 301 -19.82 -36.50 20.13
N GLN A 302 -18.68 -37.10 19.76
CA GLN A 302 -18.32 -37.54 18.40
C GLN A 302 -18.05 -36.45 17.35
N PHE A 303 -16.87 -35.84 17.42
CA PHE A 303 -16.16 -35.47 16.19
C PHE A 303 -14.72 -36.02 16.24
N TYR A 304 -14.55 -37.15 15.54
CA TYR A 304 -13.33 -37.77 15.04
C TYR A 304 -12.01 -37.56 15.81
N ASN A 305 -11.72 -38.52 16.70
CA ASN A 305 -10.36 -39.00 16.93
C ASN A 305 -9.84 -39.61 15.62
N ARG A 306 -9.33 -38.78 14.71
CA ARG A 306 -8.43 -39.23 13.66
C ARG A 306 -7.04 -39.06 14.21
N GLU A 307 -6.46 -40.15 14.71
CA GLU A 307 -5.03 -40.19 14.98
C GLU A 307 -4.29 -39.70 13.73
N PRO A 308 -3.37 -38.73 13.86
CA PRO A 308 -2.55 -38.31 12.73
C PRO A 308 -1.75 -39.52 12.28
N LYS A 309 -2.03 -40.02 11.07
CA LYS A 309 -1.29 -41.12 10.47
C LYS A 309 0.19 -40.74 10.42
N ALA A 310 1.02 -41.48 11.17
CA ALA A 310 2.46 -41.43 11.09
C ALA A 310 2.88 -41.72 9.64
N GLY A 311 3.25 -40.68 8.90
CA GLY A 311 3.57 -40.79 7.47
C GLY A 311 3.24 -39.52 6.66
N ASP A 312 2.39 -38.63 7.17
CA ASP A 312 2.25 -37.30 6.58
C ASP A 312 3.42 -36.44 7.08
N ASN A 313 4.58 -36.61 6.44
CA ASN A 313 5.80 -35.84 6.66
C ASN A 313 5.43 -34.37 6.75
N GLY A 314 5.44 -33.82 7.97
CA GLY A 314 4.96 -32.49 8.32
C GLY A 314 5.28 -31.45 7.27
N LYS A 315 4.39 -31.32 6.28
CA LYS A 315 4.29 -30.16 5.42
C LYS A 315 3.67 -29.13 6.33
N THR A 316 4.49 -28.57 7.21
CA THR A 316 4.24 -27.27 7.81
C THR A 316 3.83 -26.39 6.65
N TYR A 317 2.53 -26.11 6.57
CA TYR A 317 2.02 -25.10 5.69
C TYR A 317 2.70 -23.82 6.15
N HIS A 318 3.83 -23.49 5.51
CA HIS A 318 4.48 -22.21 5.65
C HIS A 318 3.44 -21.21 5.16
N GLY A 319 2.70 -20.65 6.13
CA GLY A 319 1.68 -19.66 5.87
C GLY A 319 2.32 -18.59 5.01
N ARG A 320 1.74 -18.32 3.84
CA ARG A 320 2.19 -17.22 3.00
C ARG A 320 1.93 -15.94 3.78
N TYR A 321 2.95 -15.42 4.46
CA TYR A 321 2.84 -14.16 5.16
C TYR A 321 2.71 -13.05 4.12
N ARG A 322 1.59 -12.35 4.17
CA ARG A 322 1.40 -11.17 3.34
C ARG A 322 1.95 -9.99 4.13
N ALA A 323 3.16 -9.57 3.77
CA ALA A 323 3.68 -8.33 4.29
C ALA A 323 3.01 -7.17 3.54
N GLU A 324 2.42 -6.23 4.27
CA GLU A 324 1.87 -5.01 3.72
C GLU A 324 2.62 -3.81 4.28
N ASP A 325 2.96 -2.89 3.41
CA ASP A 325 3.44 -1.56 3.79
C ASP A 325 2.38 -0.54 3.34
N ARG A 326 2.33 0.61 4.00
CA ARG A 326 1.42 1.71 3.64
C ARG A 326 2.23 2.83 3.02
N LEU A 327 1.82 3.26 1.84
CA LEU A 327 2.39 4.39 1.14
C LEU A 327 1.43 5.57 1.25
N LEU A 328 1.99 6.75 1.47
CA LEU A 328 1.28 8.01 1.41
C LEU A 328 1.90 8.85 0.29
N TYR A 329 1.10 9.08 -0.75
CA TYR A 329 1.43 10.04 -1.81
C TYR A 329 0.95 11.41 -1.38
N MET A 330 1.76 12.43 -1.60
CA MET A 330 1.46 13.81 -1.23
C MET A 330 1.89 14.76 -2.33
N VAL A 331 1.08 15.77 -2.59
CA VAL A 331 1.39 16.87 -3.49
C VAL A 331 0.94 18.16 -2.84
N ALA A 332 1.78 19.20 -2.93
CA ALA A 332 1.47 20.55 -2.51
C ALA A 332 1.65 21.50 -3.69
N TYR A 333 0.75 22.48 -3.81
CA TYR A 333 0.75 23.45 -4.90
C TYR A 333 0.28 24.82 -4.39
N LYS A 334 1.11 25.85 -4.56
CA LYS A 334 0.75 27.27 -4.30
C LYS A 334 0.15 27.83 -5.59
N ASP A 335 -1.13 28.20 -5.59
CA ASP A 335 -1.76 28.83 -6.75
C ASP A 335 -1.14 30.23 -6.95
N PRO A 336 -0.46 30.49 -8.07
CA PRO A 336 0.19 31.78 -8.30
C PRO A 336 -0.81 32.93 -8.46
N SER A 337 -2.08 32.64 -8.77
CA SER A 337 -3.12 33.65 -8.97
C SER A 337 -3.78 34.11 -7.67
N THR A 338 -3.92 33.22 -6.70
CA THR A 338 -4.59 33.50 -5.43
C THR A 338 -3.64 33.53 -4.23
N GLY A 339 -2.45 32.95 -4.36
CA GLY A 339 -1.52 32.73 -3.25
C GLY A 339 -1.93 31.57 -2.33
N GLU A 340 -3.06 30.90 -2.60
CA GLU A 340 -3.57 29.82 -1.75
C GLU A 340 -2.75 28.52 -1.91
N TYR A 341 -2.58 27.79 -0.81
CA TYR A 341 -1.94 26.49 -0.80
C TYR A 341 -2.96 25.37 -0.89
N HIS A 342 -2.72 24.43 -1.80
CA HIS A 342 -3.50 23.21 -1.96
C HIS A 342 -2.61 22.01 -1.70
N CYS A 343 -3.04 21.11 -0.82
CA CYS A 343 -2.31 19.90 -0.46
C CYS A 343 -3.21 18.68 -0.65
N ALA A 344 -2.84 17.75 -1.54
CA ALA A 344 -3.60 16.53 -1.77
C ALA A 344 -2.81 15.30 -1.35
N THR A 345 -3.51 14.33 -0.75
CA THR A 345 -2.94 13.07 -0.29
C THR A 345 -3.67 11.87 -0.87
N LEU A 346 -2.94 10.77 -1.04
CA LEU A 346 -3.49 9.50 -1.47
C LEU A 346 -2.81 8.33 -0.73
N PRO A 347 -3.48 7.74 0.27
CA PRO A 347 -3.01 6.54 0.94
C PRO A 347 -3.22 5.27 0.08
N ILE A 348 -2.15 4.51 -0.14
CA ILE A 348 -2.11 3.29 -0.95
C ILE A 348 -1.45 2.14 -0.17
N THR A 349 -1.96 0.93 -0.35
CA THR A 349 -1.33 -0.27 0.22
C THR A 349 -0.30 -0.87 -0.74
N LEU A 350 0.94 -1.05 -0.28
CA LEU A 350 1.95 -1.82 -0.97
C LEU A 350 1.86 -3.29 -0.54
N ARG A 351 1.42 -4.16 -1.44
CA ARG A 351 1.31 -5.60 -1.19
C ARG A 351 2.61 -6.29 -1.56
N MET A 352 3.30 -6.80 -0.55
CA MET A 352 4.46 -7.66 -0.76
C MET A 352 4.03 -9.11 -0.64
N TRP A 353 4.25 -9.87 -1.71
CA TRP A 353 4.16 -11.32 -1.62
C TRP A 353 5.46 -11.80 -0.98
N SER A 354 5.40 -12.24 0.28
CA SER A 354 6.51 -13.02 0.82
C SER A 354 6.53 -14.35 0.07
N HIS A 355 7.44 -14.45 -0.88
CA HIS A 355 7.82 -15.72 -1.44
C HIS A 355 8.96 -16.28 -0.57
N GLU A 356 8.67 -16.67 0.67
CA GLU A 356 9.59 -17.55 1.42
C GLU A 356 9.93 -18.81 0.58
N GLY A 357 9.02 -19.22 -0.32
CA GLY A 357 9.25 -20.32 -1.26
C GLY A 357 10.32 -20.07 -2.34
N ILE A 358 10.61 -18.82 -2.74
CA ILE A 358 11.64 -18.58 -3.77
C ILE A 358 13.04 -18.77 -3.19
N TRP A 359 13.28 -18.27 -1.97
CA TRP A 359 14.55 -18.49 -1.28
C TRP A 359 14.83 -19.97 -1.04
N LEU A 360 13.83 -20.75 -0.60
CA LEU A 360 13.96 -22.20 -0.44
C LEU A 360 14.21 -22.96 -1.75
N SER A 361 13.73 -22.46 -2.89
CA SER A 361 14.06 -23.04 -4.20
C SER A 361 15.48 -22.71 -4.66
N GLN A 362 15.95 -21.48 -4.38
CA GLN A 362 17.30 -21.04 -4.73
C GLN A 362 18.37 -21.65 -3.83
N THR A 363 18.10 -21.85 -2.53
CA THR A 363 19.02 -22.55 -1.63
C THR A 363 19.12 -24.05 -1.97
N LYS A 364 18.04 -24.68 -2.44
CA LYS A 364 18.08 -26.04 -2.98
C LYS A 364 18.95 -26.14 -4.23
N GLY A 365 18.84 -25.17 -5.14
CA GLY A 365 19.72 -25.07 -6.30
C GLY A 365 21.19 -24.90 -5.89
N PHE A 366 21.46 -24.02 -4.92
CA PHE A 366 22.81 -23.77 -4.42
C PHE A 366 23.41 -25.01 -3.74
N GLY A 367 22.62 -25.73 -2.94
CA GLY A 367 23.03 -26.98 -2.32
C GLY A 367 23.34 -28.07 -3.34
N PHE A 368 22.50 -28.21 -4.38
CA PHE A 368 22.73 -29.16 -5.48
C PHE A 368 24.04 -28.87 -6.22
N TRP A 369 24.26 -27.61 -6.62
CA TRP A 369 25.51 -27.20 -7.29
C TRP A 369 26.74 -27.32 -6.37
N GLY A 370 26.58 -27.02 -5.08
CA GLY A 370 27.62 -27.23 -4.07
C GLY A 370 28.04 -28.69 -3.95
N ILE A 371 27.08 -29.62 -3.93
CA ILE A 371 27.35 -31.07 -3.87
C ILE A 371 28.06 -31.56 -5.13
N ILE A 372 27.61 -31.12 -6.31
CA ILE A 372 28.26 -31.44 -7.59
C ILE A 372 29.69 -30.89 -7.63
N GLY A 373 29.87 -29.62 -7.26
CA GLY A 373 31.18 -28.98 -7.21
C GLY A 373 32.14 -29.69 -6.27
N ALA A 374 31.69 -30.06 -5.06
CA ALA A 374 32.48 -30.80 -4.10
C ALA A 374 32.86 -32.20 -4.62
N SER A 375 31.92 -32.91 -5.25
CA SER A 375 32.14 -34.24 -5.80
C SER A 375 33.15 -34.23 -6.95
N LEU A 376 33.03 -33.26 -7.87
CA LEU A 376 34.01 -33.06 -8.95
C LEU A 376 35.39 -32.69 -8.40
N GLY A 377 35.44 -31.88 -7.34
CA GLY A 377 36.68 -31.54 -6.64
C GLY A 377 37.39 -32.78 -6.07
N VAL A 378 36.65 -33.65 -5.37
CA VAL A 378 37.19 -34.90 -4.83
C VAL A 378 37.72 -35.81 -5.95
N VAL A 379 36.95 -36.01 -7.02
CA VAL A 379 37.38 -36.81 -8.18
C VAL A 379 38.63 -36.24 -8.83
N GLY A 380 38.72 -34.91 -8.97
CA GLY A 380 39.89 -34.21 -9.50
C GLY A 380 41.15 -34.44 -8.64
N VAL A 381 41.04 -34.28 -7.32
CA VAL A 381 42.15 -34.49 -6.38
C VAL A 381 42.59 -35.95 -6.35
N SER A 382 41.65 -36.89 -6.21
CA SER A 382 41.94 -38.33 -6.21
C SER A 382 42.56 -38.80 -7.54
N GLY A 383 42.03 -38.32 -8.66
CA GLY A 383 42.58 -38.60 -9.99
C GLY A 383 43.99 -38.03 -10.19
N GLY A 384 44.24 -36.82 -9.70
CA GLY A 384 45.57 -36.19 -9.69
C GLY A 384 46.57 -37.00 -8.87
N TYR A 385 46.19 -37.41 -7.66
CA TYR A 385 47.01 -38.27 -6.79
C TYR A 385 47.31 -39.62 -7.44
N TYR A 386 46.31 -40.27 -8.04
CA TYR A 386 46.49 -41.54 -8.74
C TYR A 386 47.43 -41.41 -9.94
N ARG A 387 47.28 -40.37 -10.77
CA ARG A 387 48.17 -40.09 -11.91
C ARG A 387 49.61 -39.86 -11.45
N LYS A 388 49.82 -39.11 -10.36
CA LYS A 388 51.14 -38.90 -9.77
C LYS A 388 51.77 -40.22 -9.34
N ARG A 389 51.05 -41.02 -8.55
CA ARG A 389 51.51 -42.35 -8.08
C ARG A 389 51.82 -43.31 -9.23
N LYS A 390 51.04 -43.28 -10.32
CA LYS A 390 51.30 -44.08 -11.53
C LYS A 390 52.62 -43.68 -12.20
N ARG A 391 52.87 -42.36 -12.38
CA ARG A 391 54.14 -41.87 -12.93
C ARG A 391 55.33 -42.25 -12.05
N ASP A 392 55.18 -42.14 -10.73
CA ASP A 392 56.24 -42.52 -9.77
C ASP A 392 56.55 -44.03 -9.85
N ARG A 393 55.54 -44.89 -10.07
CA ARG A 393 55.78 -46.32 -10.32
C ARG A 393 56.50 -46.55 -11.65
N GLU A 394 56.07 -45.89 -12.73
CA GLU A 394 56.69 -46.03 -14.05
C GLU A 394 58.15 -45.54 -14.07
N SER A 395 58.49 -44.49 -13.31
CA SER A 395 59.88 -44.01 -13.18
C SER A 395 60.77 -45.01 -12.44
N ILE A 396 60.26 -45.65 -11.38
CA ILE A 396 60.96 -46.73 -10.65
C ILE A 396 61.25 -47.94 -11.55
N PHE A 397 60.30 -48.33 -12.43
CA PHE A 397 60.52 -49.44 -13.35
C PHE A 397 61.50 -49.10 -14.49
N LYS A 398 61.54 -47.84 -14.94
CA LYS A 398 62.52 -47.40 -15.94
C LYS A 398 63.93 -47.30 -15.37
N SER A 399 64.11 -46.97 -14.09
CA SER A 399 65.43 -46.89 -13.47
C SER A 399 66.08 -48.25 -13.20
N LYS A 400 65.32 -49.36 -13.20
CA LYS A 400 65.84 -50.74 -13.05
C LYS A 400 66.23 -51.43 -14.37
N ARG A 401 66.03 -50.77 -15.52
CA ARG A 401 66.34 -51.30 -16.86
C ARG A 401 67.64 -50.76 -17.46
N LYS A 402 68.39 -49.96 -16.68
CA LYS A 402 69.80 -49.66 -16.88
C LYS A 402 70.56 -50.42 -15.81
#